data_AF-A0A2N0TRK5-F1
#
_entry.id   AF-A0A2N0TRK5-F1
#
_cell.length_a   1.000
_cell.length_b   1.000
_cell.length_c   1.000
_cell.angle_alpha   90.00
_cell.angle_beta   90.00
_cell.angle_gamma   90.00
#
_symmetry.space_group_name_H-M   'P 1'
#
loop_
_entity.id
_entity.type
_entity.pdbx_description
1 polymer ?
#
loop_
_entity_poly.entity_id
_entity_poly.type
_entity_poly.pdbx_seq_one_letter_code
_entity_poly.pdbx_strand_id
1 'polypeptide(L)' 'MKKYFIFGKRAVLALEDGDLDGVVEAIDDLEGDVFIFEEGVTQPHDLLAAYSNWTDYAYLSDKEYSEIADRI' A
#
# COMPACT_ATOMS: atom_id res chain seq x y z
N MET A 1 6.10 5.51 -15.48
CA MET A 1 5.79 6.29 -14.26
C MET A 1 5.45 5.33 -13.13
N LYS A 2 5.85 5.61 -11.89
CA LYS A 2 5.49 4.77 -10.72
C LYS A 2 4.27 5.33 -9.99
N LYS A 3 3.43 4.44 -9.47
CA LYS A 3 2.33 4.76 -8.55
C LYS A 3 2.38 3.77 -7.40
N TYR A 4 2.13 4.26 -6.20
CA TYR A 4 2.19 3.48 -4.97
C TYR A 4 0.79 3.30 -4.41
N PHE A 5 0.47 2.07 -4.04
CA PHE A 5 -0.82 1.70 -3.48
C PHE A 5 -0.58 1.10 -2.11
N ILE A 6 -1.44 1.42 -1.16
CA ILE A 6 -1.59 0.65 0.07
C ILE A 6 -2.89 -0.14 -0.03
N PHE A 7 -2.85 -1.42 0.33
CA PHE A 7 -4.01 -2.30 0.45
C PHE A 7 -4.25 -2.62 1.92
N GLY A 8 -5.51 -2.91 2.26
CA GLY A 8 -5.89 -3.33 3.61
C GLY A 8 -6.69 -2.29 4.34
N LYS A 9 -7.85 -2.69 4.86
CA LYS A 9 -8.79 -1.78 5.51
C LYS A 9 -8.13 -1.00 6.66
N ARG A 10 -7.37 -1.68 7.52
CA ARG A 10 -6.71 -1.04 8.67
C ARG A 10 -5.64 -0.05 8.20
N ALA A 11 -4.79 -0.47 7.26
CA ALA A 11 -3.75 0.39 6.71
C ALA A 11 -4.33 1.62 5.96
N VAL A 12 -5.42 1.45 5.21
CA VAL A 12 -6.11 2.54 4.52
C VAL A 12 -6.71 3.53 5.51
N LEU A 13 -7.39 3.06 6.57
CA LEU A 13 -7.95 3.94 7.60
C LEU A 13 -6.85 4.72 8.33
N ALA A 14 -5.74 4.06 8.70
CA ALA A 14 -4.61 4.73 9.33
C ALA A 14 -4.00 5.81 8.42
N LEU A 15 -3.88 5.52 7.12
CA LEU A 15 -3.42 6.52 6.14
C LEU A 15 -4.36 7.73 6.05
N GLU A 16 -5.68 7.50 5.99
CA GLU A 16 -6.69 8.58 5.94
C GLU A 16 -6.66 9.47 7.19
N ASP A 17 -6.30 8.90 8.34
CA ASP A 17 -6.10 9.63 9.60
C ASP A 17 -4.74 10.33 9.69
N GLY A 18 -3.85 10.14 8.71
CA GLY A 18 -2.48 10.65 8.71
C GLY A 18 -1.55 9.95 9.70
N ASP A 19 -1.95 8.76 10.18
CA ASP A 19 -1.23 7.94 11.15
C ASP A 19 -0.30 6.94 10.44
N LEU A 20 0.90 7.41 10.08
CA LEU A 20 1.89 6.56 9.43
C LEU A 20 2.43 5.44 10.34
N ASP A 21 2.37 5.61 11.67
CA ASP A 21 2.75 4.56 12.61
C ASP A 21 1.74 3.41 12.55
N GLY A 22 0.44 3.75 12.53
CA GLY A 22 -0.64 2.79 12.34
C GLY A 22 -0.61 2.09 10.99
N VAL A 23 -0.16 2.75 9.92
CA VAL A 23 0.06 2.11 8.62
C VAL A 23 1.14 1.04 8.71
N VAL A 24 2.29 1.35 9.32
CA VAL A 24 3.41 0.42 9.48
C VAL A 24 3.01 -0.77 10.36
N GLU A 25 2.32 -0.51 11.49
CA GLU A 25 1.81 -1.57 12.36
C GLU A 25 0.83 -2.50 11.61
N ALA A 26 -0.06 -1.96 10.78
CA ALA A 26 -0.96 -2.76 9.98
C ALA A 26 -0.21 -3.65 8.96
N ILE A 27 0.88 -3.17 8.37
CA ILE A 27 1.73 -3.97 7.47
C ILE A 27 2.43 -5.09 8.24
N ASP A 28 3.02 -4.78 9.40
CA ASP A 28 3.71 -5.75 10.26
C ASP A 28 2.76 -6.87 10.74
N ASP A 29 1.50 -6.52 11.04
CA ASP A 29 0.44 -7.45 11.42
C ASP A 29 -0.15 -8.24 10.24
N LEU A 30 0.34 -8.03 9.01
CA LEU A 30 -0.18 -8.59 7.76
C LEU A 30 -1.64 -8.19 7.45
N GLU A 31 -2.08 -7.05 7.99
CA GLU A 31 -3.37 -6.41 7.74
C GLU A 31 -3.27 -5.23 6.75
N GLY A 32 -2.08 -5.02 6.18
CA GLY A 32 -1.76 -4.03 5.15
C GLY A 32 -0.63 -4.52 4.23
N ASP A 33 -0.55 -3.98 3.02
CA ASP A 33 0.58 -4.24 2.11
C ASP A 33 0.71 -3.14 1.05
N VAL A 34 1.94 -2.88 0.60
CA VAL A 34 2.28 -1.84 -0.37
C VAL A 34 2.56 -2.45 -1.73
N PHE A 35 1.87 -1.96 -2.75
CA PHE A 35 2.10 -2.35 -4.13
C PHE A 35 2.65 -1.20 -4.97
N ILE A 36 3.68 -1.50 -5.77
CA ILE A 36 4.28 -0.55 -6.69
C ILE A 36 3.83 -0.89 -8.11
N PHE A 37 3.00 -0.02 -8.70
CA PHE A 37 2.66 -0.10 -10.11
C PHE A 37 3.68 0.69 -10.93
N GLU A 38 4.39 0.02 -11.82
CA GLU A 38 5.29 0.62 -12.78
C GLU A 38 4.74 0.47 -14.20
N GLU A 39 4.37 1.60 -14.81
CA GLU A 39 3.79 1.63 -16.15
C GLU A 39 4.70 0.97 -17.20
N GLY A 40 4.14 0.01 -17.94
CA GLY A 40 4.86 -0.76 -18.96
C GLY A 40 5.68 -1.94 -18.41
N VAL A 41 5.79 -2.07 -17.08
CA VAL A 41 6.46 -3.19 -16.41
C VAL A 41 5.44 -4.07 -15.69
N THR A 42 4.59 -3.48 -14.85
CA THR A 42 3.54 -4.17 -14.11
C THR A 42 2.40 -4.58 -15.05
N GLN A 43 2.04 -5.86 -15.05
CA GLN A 43 0.92 -6.37 -15.81
C GLN A 43 -0.36 -6.41 -14.96
N PRO A 44 -1.55 -6.27 -15.55
CA PRO A 44 -2.81 -6.32 -14.80
C PRO A 44 -3.01 -7.59 -13.97
N HIS A 45 -2.43 -8.72 -14.40
CA HIS A 45 -2.56 -9.98 -13.68
C HIS A 45 -1.73 -10.03 -12.38
N ASP A 46 -0.65 -9.24 -12.28
CA ASP A 46 0.16 -9.14 -11.06
C ASP A 46 -0.68 -8.59 -9.90
N LEU A 47 -1.48 -7.56 -10.18
CA LEU A 47 -2.38 -6.94 -9.21
C LEU A 47 -3.45 -7.92 -8.73
N LEU A 48 -4.08 -8.63 -9.66
CA LEU A 48 -5.15 -9.58 -9.34
C LEU A 48 -4.62 -10.77 -8.55
N ALA A 49 -3.43 -11.29 -8.88
CA ALA A 49 -2.84 -12.41 -8.17
C ALA A 49 -2.44 -12.07 -6.74
N ALA A 50 -1.93 -10.86 -6.50
CA ALA A 50 -1.47 -10.44 -5.18
C ALA A 50 -2.62 -9.97 -4.28
N TYR A 51 -3.64 -9.31 -4.83
CA TYR A 51 -4.62 -8.57 -4.00
C TYR A 51 -6.09 -8.96 -4.21
N SER A 52 -6.41 -10.12 -4.83
CA SER A 52 -7.80 -10.51 -5.09
C SER A 52 -8.73 -10.56 -3.86
N ASN A 53 -8.16 -10.73 -2.67
CA ASN A 53 -8.90 -10.87 -1.42
C ASN A 53 -8.88 -9.61 -0.56
N TRP A 54 -8.19 -8.56 -1.00
CA TRP A 54 -8.08 -7.29 -0.27
C TRP A 54 -9.23 -6.38 -0.69
N THR A 55 -9.93 -5.79 0.29
CA THR A 55 -11.20 -5.08 0.05
C THR A 55 -11.04 -3.59 -0.17
N ASP A 56 -9.99 -2.99 0.40
CA ASP A 56 -9.77 -1.56 0.43
C ASP A 56 -8.37 -1.22 -0.04
N TYR A 57 -8.24 -0.09 -0.73
CA TYR A 57 -6.96 0.43 -1.20
C TYR A 57 -6.96 1.95 -1.26
N ALA A 58 -5.77 2.55 -1.15
CA ALA A 58 -5.54 3.98 -1.33
C ALA A 58 -4.24 4.24 -2.08
N TYR A 59 -4.08 5.46 -2.59
CA TYR A 59 -2.82 5.91 -3.19
C TYR A 59 -1.91 6.50 -2.12
N LEU A 60 -0.62 6.20 -2.22
CA LEU A 60 0.43 6.91 -1.49
C LEU A 60 1.06 7.95 -2.40
N SER A 61 1.32 9.14 -1.87
CA SER A 61 2.27 10.07 -2.46
C SER A 61 3.69 9.50 -2.39
N ASP A 62 4.59 10.04 -3.22
CA ASP A 62 6.02 9.66 -3.19
C ASP A 62 6.63 9.85 -1.79
N LYS A 63 6.17 10.88 -1.07
CA LYS A 63 6.64 11.18 0.29
C LYS A 63 6.15 10.12 1.28
N GLU A 64 4.86 9.83 1.31
CA GLU A 64 4.28 8.82 2.22
C GLU A 64 4.89 7.43 1.96
N TYR A 65 5.04 7.05 0.69
CA TYR A 65 5.72 5.81 0.33
C TYR A 65 7.16 5.76 0.87
N SER A 66 7.93 6.84 0.70
CA SER A 66 9.32 6.86 1.17
C SER A 66 9.41 6.73 2.69
N GLU A 67 8.54 7.44 3.43
CA GLU A 67 8.51 7.38 4.89
C GLU A 67 8.09 6.02 5.43
N ILE A 68 7.18 5.31 4.75
CA ILE A 68 6.77 3.94 5.11
C ILE A 68 7.88 2.95 4.74
N ALA A 69 8.43 3.03 3.52
CA ALA A 69 9.43 2.09 3.01
C ALA A 69 10.75 2.09 3.81
N ASP A 70 11.09 3.21 4.44
CA ASP A 70 12.26 3.29 5.33
C ASP A 70 12.05 2.59 6.69
N ARG A 71 10.83 2.09 6.96
CA ARG A 71 10.40 1.54 8.25
C ARG A 71 9.97 0.07 8.21
N ILE A 72 9.81 -0.50 7.01
CA ILE A 72 9.38 -1.89 6.77
C ILE A 72 10.46 -2.72 6.08
#